data_AF-A0A497BME8-F1
#
_entry.id   AF-A0A497BME8-F1
#
_cell.length_a   1.000
_cell.length_b   1.000
_cell.length_c   1.000
_cell.angle_alpha   90.00
_cell.angle_beta   90.00
_cell.angle_gamma   90.00
#
_symmetry.space_group_name_H-M   'P 1'
#
loop_
_entity.id
_entity.type
_entity.pdbx_description
1 polymer ?
#
loop_
_entity_poly.entity_id
_entity_poly.type
_entity_poly.pdbx_seq_one_letter_code
_entity_poly.pdbx_strand_id
1 'polypeptide(L)'
;MKEPHEDWETGCCKRFDPAPWNGKETSLQDHLFVKARTKSFLHIPIGFGKAMKECMESIEKAGAVAEKPLMLCDEKSLWHTDVYIAVSKDVPGVQMARISGTFLCKVFEGPYK
;
A
#
# COMPACT_ATOMS: atom_id res chain seq x y z
N MET A 1 -19.23 -21.61 21.36
CA MET A 1 -18.08 -20.79 20.94
C MET A 1 -18.40 -20.34 19.54
N LYS A 2 -18.64 -19.04 19.30
CA LYS A 2 -18.75 -18.53 17.93
C LYS A 2 -17.36 -18.58 17.30
N GLU A 3 -17.26 -19.01 16.05
CA GLU A 3 -15.98 -19.01 15.34
C GLU A 3 -15.51 -17.55 15.13
N PRO A 4 -14.20 -17.25 15.06
CA PRO A 4 -13.69 -15.88 15.22
C PRO A 4 -14.10 -14.88 14.12
N HIS A 5 -14.85 -15.31 13.10
CA HIS A 5 -15.15 -14.54 11.88
C HIS A 5 -16.58 -14.75 11.35
N GLU A 6 -17.50 -15.28 12.16
CA GLU A 6 -18.87 -15.66 11.77
C GLU A 6 -19.70 -14.48 11.21
N ASP A 7 -19.30 -13.24 11.49
CA ASP A 7 -19.99 -12.03 11.09
C ASP A 7 -19.36 -11.34 9.84
N TRP A 8 -18.38 -11.98 9.17
CA TRP A 8 -17.64 -11.39 8.05
C TRP A 8 -18.17 -11.94 6.72
N GLU A 9 -18.72 -11.06 5.87
CA GLU A 9 -19.32 -11.44 4.58
C GLU A 9 -18.36 -12.26 3.67
N THR A 10 -17.04 -12.09 3.83
CA THR A 10 -16.01 -12.78 3.04
C THR A 10 -15.30 -13.93 3.77
N GLY A 11 -15.60 -14.16 5.06
CA GLY A 11 -14.89 -15.13 5.90
C GLY A 11 -13.43 -14.79 6.24
N CYS A 12 -12.83 -13.78 5.58
CA CYS A 12 -11.43 -13.38 5.79
C CYS A 12 -11.25 -11.91 6.18
N CYS A 13 -12.21 -11.03 5.84
CA CYS A 13 -12.13 -9.61 6.14
C CYS A 13 -13.51 -9.03 6.53
N LYS A 14 -13.51 -8.08 7.48
CA LYS A 14 -14.68 -7.23 7.76
C LYS A 14 -15.04 -6.39 6.53
N ARG A 15 -16.33 -6.08 6.41
CA ARG A 15 -16.80 -5.08 5.44
C ARG A 15 -16.09 -3.76 5.68
N PHE A 16 -15.55 -3.19 4.61
CA PHE A 16 -14.83 -1.91 4.66
C PHE A 16 -15.80 -0.77 4.99
N ASP A 17 -15.47 0.05 5.99
CA ASP A 17 -16.21 1.28 6.31
C ASP A 17 -15.59 2.46 5.55
N PRO A 18 -16.28 3.05 4.56
CA PRO A 18 -15.78 4.18 3.80
C PRO A 18 -15.92 5.52 4.52
N ALA A 19 -16.76 5.63 5.56
CA ALA A 19 -17.07 6.89 6.24
C ALA A 19 -15.83 7.66 6.78
N PRO A 20 -14.82 7.03 7.39
CA PRO A 20 -13.63 7.74 7.86
C PRO A 20 -12.72 8.27 6.73
N TRP A 21 -12.90 7.79 5.49
CA TRP A 21 -12.00 8.09 4.38
C TRP A 21 -12.66 8.98 3.31
N ASN A 22 -13.93 8.77 3.01
CA ASN A 22 -14.54 9.37 1.83
C ASN A 22 -14.73 10.88 1.98
N GLY A 23 -14.06 11.66 1.13
CA GLY A 23 -14.09 13.12 1.16
C GLY A 23 -13.40 13.72 2.38
N LYS A 24 -12.52 12.96 3.05
CA LYS A 24 -11.77 13.40 4.23
C LYS A 24 -10.32 13.66 3.89
N GLU A 25 -9.74 14.66 4.55
CA GLU A 25 -8.30 14.89 4.48
C GLU A 25 -7.56 14.00 5.47
N THR A 26 -6.41 13.47 5.05
CA THR A 26 -5.48 12.73 5.89
C THR A 26 -4.10 13.37 5.79
N SER A 27 -3.45 13.57 6.93
CA SER A 27 -2.09 14.08 6.98
C SER A 27 -1.10 12.95 7.21
N LEU A 28 -0.12 12.84 6.32
CA LEU A 28 1.09 12.04 6.56
C LEU A 28 2.18 13.00 7.02
N GLN A 29 2.84 12.70 8.13
CA GLN A 29 3.98 13.46 8.63
C GLN A 29 5.18 12.54 8.77
N ASP A 30 6.20 12.78 7.96
CA ASP A 30 7.45 12.02 7.84
C ASP A 30 7.24 10.51 7.81
N HIS A 31 6.17 10.09 7.13
CA HIS A 31 5.77 8.70 7.11
C HIS A 31 6.75 7.90 6.27
N LEU A 32 7.17 6.74 6.77
CA LEU A 32 8.31 5.99 6.26
C LEU A 32 7.86 4.93 5.26
N PHE A 33 8.56 4.87 4.12
CA PHE A 33 8.26 3.96 3.04
C PHE A 33 9.52 3.29 2.50
N VAL A 34 9.39 2.03 2.10
CA VAL A 34 10.28 1.41 1.12
C VAL A 34 9.84 1.87 -0.26
N LYS A 35 10.78 2.40 -1.03
CA LYS A 35 10.58 2.83 -2.41
C LYS A 35 11.07 1.74 -3.37
N ALA A 36 10.21 1.33 -4.29
CA ALA A 36 10.53 0.45 -5.40
C ALA A 36 10.18 1.13 -6.73
N ARG A 37 10.87 0.73 -7.80
CA ARG A 37 10.55 1.16 -9.16
C ARG A 37 10.18 -0.05 -9.99
N THR A 38 8.96 -0.06 -10.50
CA THR A 38 8.47 -1.10 -11.42
C THR A 38 8.50 -0.59 -12.85
N LYS A 39 8.71 -1.50 -13.81
CA LYS A 39 8.58 -1.19 -15.24
C LYS A 39 7.11 -1.15 -15.60
N SER A 40 6.76 -0.26 -16.50
CA SER A 40 5.42 -0.14 -17.07
C SER A 40 5.51 -0.04 -18.59
N PHE A 41 4.42 -0.36 -19.28
CA PHE A 41 4.27 -0.12 -20.70
C PHE A 41 2.88 0.46 -20.93
N LEU A 42 2.81 1.70 -21.43
CA LEU A 42 1.55 2.41 -21.62
C LEU A 42 0.66 2.39 -20.36
N HIS A 43 1.26 2.75 -19.21
CA HIS A 43 0.60 2.76 -17.90
C HIS A 43 0.22 1.38 -17.32
N ILE A 44 0.54 0.29 -18.01
CA ILE A 44 0.32 -1.08 -17.52
C ILE A 44 1.60 -1.57 -16.82
N PRO A 45 1.56 -1.90 -15.52
CA PRO A 45 2.76 -2.31 -14.79
C PRO A 45 3.16 -3.76 -15.17
N ILE A 46 4.41 -3.94 -15.59
CA ILE A 46 4.97 -5.23 -15.98
C ILE A 46 5.78 -5.80 -14.81
N GLY A 47 5.40 -6.99 -14.34
CA GLY A 47 6.11 -7.69 -13.27
C GLY A 47 5.84 -7.16 -11.86
N PHE A 48 4.78 -6.36 -11.68
CA PHE A 48 4.41 -5.75 -10.39
C PHE A 48 4.30 -6.76 -9.25
N GLY A 49 3.66 -7.91 -9.49
CA GLY A 49 3.49 -8.94 -8.46
C GLY A 49 4.82 -9.52 -7.96
N LYS A 50 5.82 -9.65 -8.83
CA LYS A 50 7.18 -10.09 -8.43
C LYS A 50 7.86 -9.01 -7.59
N ALA A 51 7.84 -7.76 -8.04
CA ALA A 51 8.42 -6.64 -7.31
C ALA A 51 7.78 -6.48 -5.92
N MET A 52 6.46 -6.68 -5.81
CA MET A 52 5.74 -6.62 -4.54
C MET A 52 6.21 -7.71 -3.57
N LYS A 53 6.36 -8.96 -4.04
CA LYS A 53 6.89 -10.06 -3.23
C LYS A 53 8.29 -9.77 -2.71
N GLU A 54 9.19 -9.31 -3.57
CA GLU A 54 10.58 -8.98 -3.18
C GLU A 54 10.63 -7.86 -2.13
N CYS A 55 9.77 -6.84 -2.26
CA CYS A 55 9.66 -5.78 -1.27
C CYS A 55 9.14 -6.30 0.07
N MET A 56 8.04 -7.06 0.04
CA MET A 56 7.45 -7.62 1.26
C MET A 56 8.40 -8.58 1.97
N GLU A 57 9.11 -9.45 1.25
CA GLU A 57 10.14 -10.31 1.85
C GLU A 57 11.24 -9.50 2.54
N SER A 58 11.66 -8.38 1.96
CA SER A 58 12.68 -7.51 2.56
C SER A 58 12.16 -6.82 3.84
N ILE A 59 10.91 -6.37 3.81
CA ILE A 59 10.22 -5.74 4.95
C ILE A 59 10.02 -6.75 6.09
N GLU A 60 9.58 -7.96 5.77
CA GLU A 60 9.36 -9.05 6.73
C GLU A 60 10.68 -9.51 7.36
N LYS A 61 11.74 -9.71 6.56
CA LYS A 61 13.08 -10.07 7.07
C LYS A 61 13.64 -9.00 8.02
N ALA A 62 13.33 -7.73 7.76
CA ALA A 62 13.71 -6.64 8.66
C ALA A 62 12.78 -6.51 9.88
N GLY A 63 11.64 -7.20 9.91
CA GLY A 63 10.60 -7.02 10.93
C GLY A 63 10.03 -5.61 10.93
N ALA A 64 9.87 -5.02 9.75
CA ALA A 64 9.47 -3.62 9.52
C ALA A 64 8.04 -3.48 8.98
N VAL A 65 7.21 -4.52 9.11
CA VAL A 65 5.80 -4.49 8.71
C VAL A 65 5.08 -3.36 9.46
N ALA A 66 4.37 -2.51 8.73
CA ALA A 66 3.57 -1.45 9.31
C ALA A 66 2.27 -1.99 9.93
N GLU A 67 1.85 -1.41 11.05
CA GLU A 67 0.56 -1.75 11.69
C GLU A 67 -0.63 -1.47 10.77
N LYS A 68 -0.56 -0.36 10.03
CA LYS A 68 -1.55 0.04 9.03
C LYS A 68 -0.92 -0.11 7.64
N PRO A 69 -1.38 -1.08 6.81
CA PRO A 69 -0.86 -1.21 5.47
C PRO A 69 -1.26 0.00 4.63
N LEU A 70 -0.27 0.66 4.05
CA LEU A 70 -0.46 1.78 3.12
C LEU A 70 0.52 1.61 1.98
N MET A 71 0.02 1.74 0.76
CA MET A 71 0.83 1.74 -0.45
C MET A 71 0.45 2.93 -1.31
N LEU A 72 1.46 3.65 -1.81
CA LEU A 72 1.28 4.76 -2.73
C LEU A 72 1.95 4.41 -4.07
N CYS A 73 1.31 4.79 -5.16
CA CYS A 73 1.86 4.62 -6.51
C CYS A 73 1.98 6.01 -7.15
N ASP A 74 3.18 6.34 -7.62
CA ASP A 74 3.44 7.54 -8.42
C ASP A 74 3.71 7.12 -9.88
N GLU A 75 2.70 7.34 -10.71
CA GLU A 75 2.61 6.81 -12.06
C GLU A 75 2.60 7.96 -13.07
N LYS A 76 3.74 8.62 -13.22
CA LYS A 76 3.94 9.79 -14.09
C LYS A 76 4.56 9.46 -15.45
N SER A 77 4.79 8.18 -15.75
CA SER A 77 5.58 7.76 -16.90
C SER A 77 4.93 6.58 -17.60
N LEU A 78 5.01 6.58 -18.93
CA LEU A 78 4.59 5.45 -19.77
C LEU A 78 5.41 4.19 -19.51
N TRP A 79 6.57 4.32 -18.87
CA TRP A 79 7.61 3.30 -18.81
C TRP A 79 7.92 2.80 -17.40
N HIS A 80 7.48 3.51 -16.36
CA HIS A 80 7.75 3.11 -14.98
C HIS A 80 6.75 3.68 -13.99
N THR A 81 6.62 2.99 -12.87
CA THR A 81 5.84 3.43 -11.70
C THR A 81 6.74 3.37 -10.47
N ASP A 82 6.75 4.44 -9.67
CA ASP A 82 7.38 4.41 -8.35
C ASP A 82 6.34 3.94 -7.33
N VAL A 83 6.68 2.93 -6.55
CA VAL A 83 5.80 2.33 -5.53
C VAL A 83 6.42 2.59 -4.16
N TYR A 84 5.59 3.01 -3.22
CA TYR A 84 5.98 3.30 -1.85
C TYR A 84 5.16 2.42 -0.92
N ILE A 85 5.81 1.57 -0.13
CA ILE A 85 5.16 0.65 0.82
C ILE A 85 5.51 1.09 2.23
N ALA A 86 4.49 1.39 3.03
CA ALA A 86 4.68 1.90 4.39
C ALA A 86 5.35 0.85 5.29
N VAL A 87 6.28 1.30 6.13
CA VAL A 87 7.03 0.44 7.05
C VAL A 87 7.12 1.08 8.43
N SER A 88 7.24 0.24 9.46
CA SER A 88 7.36 0.70 10.86
C SER A 88 8.77 1.20 11.23
N LYS A 89 9.79 0.84 10.45
CA LYS A 89 11.19 1.25 10.64
C LYS A 89 12.01 1.10 9.35
N ASP A 90 13.24 1.60 9.37
CA ASP A 90 14.14 1.52 8.21
C ASP A 90 14.47 0.08 7.83
N VAL A 91 14.47 -0.21 6.53
CA VAL A 91 14.80 -1.52 5.96
C VAL A 91 16.18 -1.44 5.30
N PRO A 92 17.19 -2.20 5.77
CA PRO A 92 18.52 -2.17 5.17
C PRO A 92 18.52 -2.69 3.72
N GLY A 93 19.34 -2.09 2.87
CA GLY A 93 19.60 -2.59 1.51
C GLY A 93 18.50 -2.27 0.48
N VAL A 94 17.45 -1.53 0.88
CA VAL A 94 16.43 -1.02 -0.04
C VAL A 94 16.39 0.50 -0.01
N GLN A 95 15.79 1.10 -1.03
CA GLN A 95 15.64 2.55 -1.09
C GLN A 95 14.53 2.97 -0.11
N MET A 96 14.83 3.94 0.75
CA MET A 96 13.87 4.51 1.70
C MET A 96 13.35 5.86 1.20
N ALA A 97 12.12 6.18 1.56
CA ALA A 97 11.51 7.48 1.31
C ALA A 97 10.69 7.92 2.53
N ARG A 98 10.65 9.24 2.78
CA ARG A 98 9.75 9.86 3.75
C ARG A 98 8.81 10.77 3.00
N ILE A 99 7.51 10.63 3.27
CA ILE A 99 6.47 11.42 2.62
C ILE A 99 5.70 12.19 3.70
N SER A 100 5.63 13.49 3.48
CA SER A 100 4.91 14.45 4.32
C SER A 100 3.94 15.23 3.44
N GLY A 101 2.71 15.41 3.90
CA GLY A 101 1.70 16.15 3.18
C GLY A 101 0.28 15.88 3.65
N THR A 102 -0.64 16.71 3.17
CA THR A 102 -2.08 16.56 3.36
C THR A 102 -2.70 16.01 2.08
N PHE A 103 -3.46 14.93 2.19
CA PHE A 103 -4.05 14.20 1.07
C PHE A 103 -5.56 14.16 1.23
N LEU A 104 -6.29 14.45 0.16
CA LEU A 104 -7.74 14.24 0.12
C LEU A 104 -8.03 12.79 -0.28
N CYS A 105 -8.79 12.09 0.55
CA CYS A 105 -9.20 10.71 0.29
C CYS A 105 -10.57 10.69 -0.41
N LYS A 106 -10.69 9.82 -1.41
CA LYS A 106 -11.95 9.48 -2.06
C LYS A 106 -12.04 7.97 -2.20
N VAL A 107 -13.13 7.40 -1.70
CA VAL A 107 -13.36 5.95 -1.80
C VAL A 107 -14.06 5.67 -3.13
N PHE A 108 -13.62 4.60 -3.79
CA PHE A 108 -14.25 4.07 -4.98
C PHE A 108 -14.42 2.56 -4.81
N GLU A 109 -15.55 2.04 -5.27
CA GLU A 109 -15.83 0.61 -5.38
C GLU A 109 -16.04 0.31 -6.86
N GLY A 110 -15.22 -0.58 -7.41
CA GLY A 110 -15.36 -1.08 -8.77
C GLY A 110 -15.68 -2.56 -8.74
N PRO A 111 -16.32 -3.11 -9.79
CA PRO A 111 -16.51 -4.56 -9.87
C PRO A 111 -15.14 -5.24 -9.91
N TYR A 112 -14.83 -6.05 -8.89
CA TYR A 112 -13.74 -7.02 -8.95
C TYR A 112 -14.23 -8.16 -9.86
N LYS A 113 -13.66 -8.27 -11.06
CA LYS A 113 -13.95 -9.35 -12.01
C LYS A 113 -12.71 -10.20 -12.20
#